data_AF-A0A1Y0IDF4-F1
#
_entry.id   AF-A0A1Y0IDF4-F1
#
_cell.length_a   1.000
_cell.length_b   1.000
_cell.length_c   1.000
_cell.angle_alpha   90.00
_cell.angle_beta   90.00
_cell.angle_gamma   90.00
#
_symmetry.space_group_name_H-M   'P 1'
#
loop_
_entity.id
_entity.type
_entity.pdbx_description
1 polymer ?
#
loop_
_entity_poly.entity_id
_entity_poly.type
_entity_poly.pdbx_seq_one_letter_code
_entity_poly.pdbx_strand_id
1 'polypeptide(L)'
;MALNAAIEAARAGESGRGFAVVADEVRTLATKTHESAEEIETMIHQLQEGASNAVVVMKTANGSAAEGVQQVQTAMTALNEIDQEISNINDLSALMRSISEDQSKAAEEINATVLNISHLADNSSHQASETSKVSQTLRQLANQLDELVSAFKIQ
;
A
#
# COMPACT_ATOMS: atom_id res chain seq x y z
N MET A 1 50.86 -59.67 15.27
CA MET A 1 52.33 -59.75 15.30
C MET A 1 52.93 -59.60 16.71
N ALA A 2 52.42 -58.70 17.58
CA ALA A 2 52.91 -58.55 18.97
C ALA A 2 52.83 -59.82 19.84
N LEU A 3 51.80 -60.66 19.64
CA LEU A 3 51.63 -61.92 20.38
C LEU A 3 52.78 -62.93 20.16
N ASN A 4 53.29 -63.04 18.93
CA ASN A 4 54.41 -63.94 18.62
C ASN A 4 55.73 -63.45 19.22
N ALA A 5 55.91 -62.13 19.36
CA ALA A 5 57.11 -61.55 19.98
C ALA A 5 57.15 -61.76 21.50
N ALA A 6 55.99 -61.73 22.18
CA ALA A 6 55.88 -62.07 23.60
C ALA A 6 56.18 -63.57 23.87
N ILE A 7 55.75 -64.46 22.98
CA ILE A 7 56.03 -65.90 23.05
C ILE A 7 57.52 -66.19 22.86
N GLU A 8 58.17 -65.57 21.88
CA GLU A 8 59.61 -65.77 21.63
C GLU A 8 60.50 -65.13 22.72
N ALA A 9 60.05 -64.04 23.36
CA ALA A 9 60.74 -63.42 24.49
C ALA A 9 60.72 -64.28 25.76
N ALA A 10 59.62 -64.98 26.03
CA ALA A 10 59.53 -65.96 27.13
C ALA A 10 60.47 -67.16 26.92
N ARG A 11 60.75 -67.50 25.66
CA ARG A 11 61.63 -68.61 25.25
C ARG A 11 63.13 -68.29 25.38
N ALA A 12 63.51 -67.01 25.41
CA ALA A 12 64.91 -66.53 25.41
C ALA A 12 65.49 -66.15 26.80
N GLY A 13 64.73 -66.33 27.89
CA GLY A 13 65.21 -66.06 29.26
C GLY A 13 65.60 -64.59 29.49
N GLU A 14 66.69 -64.31 30.22
CA GLU A 14 67.14 -62.93 30.53
C GLU A 14 67.42 -62.08 29.29
N SER A 15 67.88 -62.69 28.18
CA SER A 15 68.13 -62.00 26.91
C SER A 15 66.84 -61.58 26.18
N GLY A 16 65.69 -62.16 26.52
CA GLY A 16 64.38 -61.87 25.92
C GLY A 16 63.64 -60.68 26.55
N ARG A 17 64.05 -60.19 27.73
CA ARG A 17 63.36 -59.09 28.43
C ARG A 17 63.30 -57.81 27.60
N GLY A 18 64.35 -57.48 26.84
CA GLY A 18 64.35 -56.33 25.94
C GLY A 18 63.32 -56.46 24.81
N PHE A 19 63.19 -57.64 24.22
CA PHE A 19 62.20 -57.92 23.17
C PHE A 19 60.77 -57.92 23.70
N ALA A 20 60.54 -58.43 24.93
CA ALA A 20 59.23 -58.36 25.58
C ALA A 20 58.77 -56.91 25.80
N VAL A 21 59.66 -56.04 26.29
CA VAL A 21 59.36 -54.62 26.51
C VAL A 21 59.06 -53.91 25.19
N VAL A 22 59.86 -54.15 24.15
CA VAL A 22 59.61 -53.57 22.81
C VAL A 22 58.29 -54.09 22.22
N ALA A 23 57.95 -55.35 22.41
CA ALA A 23 56.68 -55.90 21.92
C ALA A 23 55.46 -55.30 22.63
N ASP A 24 55.53 -55.06 23.94
CA ASP A 24 54.48 -54.39 24.69
C ASP A 24 54.37 -52.90 24.34
N GLU A 25 55.50 -52.22 24.08
CA GLU A 25 55.52 -50.83 23.62
C GLU A 25 54.89 -50.70 22.23
N VAL A 26 55.21 -51.62 21.30
CA VAL A 26 54.59 -51.68 19.96
C VAL A 26 53.09 -51.98 20.05
N ARG A 27 52.68 -52.88 20.96
CA ARG A 27 51.26 -53.17 21.19
C ARG A 27 50.53 -51.93 21.70
N THR A 28 51.10 -51.26 22.69
CA THR A 28 50.54 -50.04 23.28
C THR A 28 50.44 -48.93 22.24
N LEU A 29 51.48 -48.73 21.43
CA LEU A 29 51.47 -47.76 20.33
C LEU A 29 50.44 -48.12 19.26
N ALA A 30 50.29 -49.40 18.91
CA ALA A 30 49.30 -49.87 17.94
C ALA A 30 47.87 -49.65 18.46
N THR A 31 47.59 -49.96 19.74
CA THR A 31 46.28 -49.68 20.37
C THR A 31 45.99 -48.19 20.35
N LYS A 32 46.94 -47.36 20.79
CA LYS A 32 46.77 -45.90 20.81
C LYS A 32 46.57 -45.31 19.41
N THR A 33 47.28 -45.85 18.40
CA THR A 33 47.10 -45.45 16.99
C THR A 33 45.72 -45.84 16.47
N HIS A 34 45.21 -47.01 16.85
CA HIS A 34 43.89 -47.47 16.47
C HIS A 34 42.78 -46.62 17.11
N GLU A 35 42.89 -46.32 18.41
CA GLU A 35 41.97 -45.42 19.12
C GLU A 35 41.95 -44.03 18.48
N SER A 36 43.12 -43.46 18.16
CA SER A 36 43.19 -42.18 17.45
C SER A 36 42.59 -42.24 16.04
N ALA A 37 42.69 -43.37 15.34
CA ALA A 37 42.07 -43.55 14.03
C ALA A 37 40.53 -43.58 14.12
N GLU A 38 39.97 -44.24 15.14
CA GLU A 38 38.52 -44.26 15.40
C GLU A 38 38.00 -42.87 15.80
N GLU A 39 38.74 -42.13 16.62
CA GLU A 39 38.42 -40.74 16.97
C GLU A 39 38.40 -39.83 15.72
N ILE A 40 39.39 -39.97 14.84
CA ILE A 40 39.44 -39.24 13.56
C ILE A 40 38.27 -39.61 12.66
N GLU A 41 37.92 -40.89 12.54
CA GLU A 41 36.76 -41.34 11.77
C GLU A 41 35.46 -40.71 12.30
N THR A 42 35.28 -40.69 13.62
CA THR A 42 34.13 -40.07 14.27
C THR A 42 34.07 -38.57 14.01
N MET A 43 35.19 -37.86 14.14
CA MET A 43 35.26 -36.43 13.83
C MET A 43 34.95 -36.13 12.36
N ILE A 44 35.45 -36.96 11.43
CA ILE A 44 35.15 -36.82 10.00
C ILE A 44 33.66 -37.03 9.74
N HIS A 45 33.03 -38.04 10.36
CA HIS A 45 31.60 -38.29 10.20
C HIS A 45 30.77 -37.09 10.70
N GLN A 46 31.09 -36.55 11.88
CA GLN A 46 30.42 -35.35 12.41
C GLN A 46 30.61 -34.13 11.52
N LEU A 47 31.82 -33.94 10.97
CA LEU A 47 32.11 -32.84 10.04
C LEU A 47 31.29 -32.98 8.74
N GLN A 48 31.20 -34.18 8.18
CA GLN A 48 30.41 -34.46 6.98
C GLN A 48 28.91 -34.22 7.21
N GLU A 49 28.39 -34.66 8.35
CA GLU A 49 27.00 -34.41 8.75
C GLU A 49 26.74 -32.90 8.92
N GLY A 50 27.63 -32.19 9.62
CA GLY A 50 27.56 -30.74 9.78
C GLY A 50 27.58 -29.99 8.45
N ALA A 51 28.46 -30.40 7.52
CA ALA A 51 28.53 -29.83 6.18
C ALA A 51 27.24 -30.07 5.38
N SER A 52 26.68 -31.29 5.44
CA SER A 52 25.41 -31.63 4.79
C SER A 52 24.27 -30.77 5.33
N ASN A 53 24.18 -30.63 6.65
CA ASN A 53 23.18 -29.79 7.30
C ASN A 53 23.32 -28.31 6.90
N ALA A 54 24.56 -27.79 6.84
CA ALA A 54 24.82 -26.42 6.39
C ALA A 54 24.32 -26.19 4.95
N VAL A 55 24.53 -27.16 4.04
CA VAL A 55 24.02 -27.08 2.65
C VAL A 55 22.49 -27.04 2.62
N VAL A 56 21.82 -27.86 3.44
CA VAL A 56 20.34 -27.85 3.54
C VAL A 56 19.83 -26.50 4.03
N VAL A 57 20.43 -25.96 5.09
CA VAL A 57 20.05 -24.64 5.64
C VAL A 57 20.28 -23.54 4.60
N MET A 58 21.40 -23.55 3.89
CA MET A 58 21.66 -22.59 2.80
C MET A 58 20.64 -22.68 1.67
N LYS A 59 20.22 -23.89 1.30
CA LYS A 59 19.19 -24.08 0.27
C LYS A 59 17.85 -23.50 0.71
N THR A 60 17.45 -23.71 1.96
CA THR A 60 16.23 -23.12 2.53
C THR A 60 16.33 -21.59 2.58
N ALA A 61 17.46 -21.06 3.06
CA ALA A 61 17.69 -19.61 3.11
C ALA A 61 17.60 -18.96 1.73
N ASN A 62 18.15 -19.62 0.70
CA ASN A 62 18.04 -19.15 -0.68
C ASN A 62 16.59 -19.16 -1.19
N GLY A 63 15.80 -20.18 -0.83
CA GLY A 63 14.36 -20.23 -1.12
C GLY A 63 13.60 -19.08 -0.47
N SER A 64 13.80 -18.86 0.83
CA SER A 64 13.17 -17.75 1.56
C SER A 64 13.59 -16.38 1.02
N ALA A 65 14.85 -16.22 0.59
CA ALA A 65 15.31 -14.99 -0.06
C ALA A 65 14.58 -14.75 -1.39
N ALA A 66 14.40 -15.79 -2.21
CA ALA A 66 13.65 -15.69 -3.46
C ALA A 66 12.17 -15.32 -3.23
N GLU A 67 11.52 -15.91 -2.22
CA GLU A 67 10.16 -15.55 -1.82
C GLU A 67 10.09 -14.09 -1.32
N GLY A 68 11.08 -13.64 -0.54
CA GLY A 68 11.18 -12.27 -0.08
C GLY A 68 11.26 -11.27 -1.23
N VAL A 69 12.07 -11.56 -2.26
CA VAL A 69 12.15 -10.75 -3.48
C VAL A 69 10.78 -10.67 -4.18
N GLN A 70 10.07 -11.79 -4.29
CA GLN A 70 8.74 -11.81 -4.90
C GLN A 70 7.72 -10.97 -4.11
N GLN A 71 7.75 -11.03 -2.77
CA GLN A 71 6.88 -10.21 -1.93
C GLN A 71 7.18 -8.71 -2.08
N VAL A 72 8.46 -8.33 -2.13
CA VAL A 72 8.87 -6.95 -2.38
C VAL A 72 8.37 -6.49 -3.75
N GLN A 73 8.48 -7.32 -4.79
CA GLN A 73 7.97 -6.98 -6.13
C GLN A 73 6.46 -6.73 -6.11
N THR A 74 5.68 -7.57 -5.44
CA THR A 74 4.23 -7.37 -5.28
C THR A 74 3.92 -6.07 -4.54
N ALA A 75 4.66 -5.77 -3.46
CA ALA A 75 4.50 -4.53 -2.71
C ALA A 75 4.81 -3.29 -3.57
N MET A 76 5.85 -3.34 -4.40
CA MET A 76 6.17 -2.24 -5.32
C MET A 76 5.07 -2.02 -6.36
N THR A 77 4.47 -3.08 -6.91
CA THR A 77 3.33 -2.97 -7.82
C THR A 77 2.15 -2.28 -7.14
N ALA A 78 1.79 -2.70 -5.92
CA ALA A 78 0.70 -2.08 -5.16
C ALA A 78 0.98 -0.60 -4.86
N LEU A 79 2.23 -0.24 -4.54
CA LEU A 79 2.62 1.16 -4.33
C LEU A 79 2.52 2.00 -5.60
N ASN A 80 2.87 1.45 -6.77
CA ASN A 80 2.69 2.14 -8.05
C ASN A 80 1.21 2.35 -8.39
N GLU A 81 0.34 1.39 -8.08
CA GLU A 81 -1.11 1.55 -8.24
C GLU A 81 -1.65 2.66 -7.33
N ILE A 82 -1.20 2.71 -6.08
CA ILE A 82 -1.55 3.79 -5.14
C ILE A 82 -1.10 5.15 -5.66
N ASP A 83 0.12 5.26 -6.19
CA ASP A 83 0.64 6.51 -6.74
C ASP A 83 -0.20 7.01 -7.94
N GLN A 84 -0.59 6.09 -8.82
CA GLN A 84 -1.46 6.40 -9.95
C GLN A 84 -2.85 6.90 -9.50
N GLU A 85 -3.44 6.26 -8.49
CA GLU A 85 -4.72 6.71 -7.93
C GLU A 85 -4.61 8.09 -7.26
N ILE A 86 -3.50 8.37 -6.57
CA ILE A 86 -3.24 9.70 -6.00
C ILE A 86 -3.13 10.75 -7.11
N SER A 87 -2.46 10.44 -8.22
CA SER A 87 -2.41 11.33 -9.39
C SER A 87 -3.82 11.63 -9.93
N ASN A 88 -4.65 10.59 -10.08
CA ASN A 88 -6.03 10.75 -10.55
C ASN A 88 -6.86 11.64 -9.60
N ILE A 89 -6.68 11.48 -8.28
CA ILE A 89 -7.36 12.31 -7.26
C ILE A 89 -6.92 13.78 -7.36
N ASN A 90 -5.64 14.03 -7.62
CA ASN A 90 -5.14 15.40 -7.80
C ASN A 90 -5.74 16.07 -9.03
N ASP A 91 -5.82 15.34 -10.15
CA ASP A 91 -6.45 15.83 -11.38
C ASP A 91 -7.95 16.12 -11.16
N LEU A 92 -8.66 15.21 -10.49
CA LEU A 92 -10.06 15.41 -10.14
C LEU A 92 -10.27 16.62 -9.22
N SER A 93 -9.36 16.83 -8.26
CA SER A 93 -9.40 17.98 -7.36
C SER A 93 -9.19 19.30 -8.10
N ALA A 94 -8.29 19.32 -9.10
CA ALA A 94 -8.09 20.47 -9.97
C ALA A 94 -9.35 20.76 -10.80
N LEU A 95 -9.98 19.73 -11.36
CA LEU A 95 -11.24 19.84 -12.09
C LEU A 95 -12.37 20.36 -11.19
N MET A 96 -12.52 19.83 -9.97
CA MET A 96 -13.52 20.29 -9.02
C MET A 96 -13.35 21.78 -8.68
N ARG A 97 -12.11 22.25 -8.55
CA ARG A 97 -11.84 23.68 -8.34
C ARG A 97 -12.36 24.54 -9.49
N SER A 98 -12.09 24.13 -10.73
CA SER A 98 -12.61 24.82 -11.92
C SER A 98 -14.14 24.83 -11.95
N ILE A 99 -14.78 23.69 -11.64
CA ILE A 99 -16.25 23.60 -11.59
C ILE A 99 -16.82 24.51 -10.51
N SER A 100 -16.19 24.58 -9.34
CA SER A 100 -16.62 25.47 -8.25
C SER A 100 -16.51 26.94 -8.62
N GLU A 101 -15.48 27.34 -9.37
CA GLU A 101 -15.35 28.71 -9.89
C GLU A 101 -16.48 29.06 -10.87
N ASP A 102 -16.77 28.16 -11.82
CA ASP A 102 -17.86 28.36 -12.78
C ASP A 102 -19.24 28.33 -12.10
N GLN A 103 -19.42 27.47 -11.10
CA GLN A 103 -20.64 27.42 -10.30
C GLN A 103 -20.86 28.71 -9.49
N SER A 104 -19.79 29.32 -8.97
CA SER A 104 -19.87 30.62 -8.30
C SER A 104 -20.32 31.72 -9.25
N LYS A 105 -19.76 31.77 -10.46
CA LYS A 105 -20.18 32.74 -11.50
C LYS A 105 -21.64 32.55 -11.88
N ALA A 106 -22.06 31.30 -12.10
CA ALA A 106 -23.46 31.00 -12.40
C ALA A 106 -24.40 31.44 -11.27
N ALA A 107 -24.00 31.26 -10.00
CA ALA A 107 -24.79 31.73 -8.87
C ALA A 107 -24.89 33.26 -8.80
N GLU A 108 -23.82 33.99 -9.12
CA GLU A 108 -23.83 35.46 -9.23
C GLU A 108 -24.77 35.94 -10.35
N GLU A 109 -24.73 35.30 -11.52
CA GLU A 109 -25.63 35.59 -12.64
C GLU A 109 -27.10 35.32 -12.31
N ILE A 110 -27.38 34.21 -11.62
CA ILE A 110 -28.73 33.89 -11.13
C ILE A 110 -29.20 34.98 -10.16
N ASN A 111 -28.35 35.38 -9.21
CA ASN A 111 -28.70 36.42 -8.24
C ASN A 111 -29.01 37.77 -8.93
N ALA A 112 -28.19 38.17 -9.91
CA ALA A 112 -28.44 39.38 -10.70
C ALA A 112 -29.78 39.28 -11.47
N THR A 113 -30.08 38.12 -12.05
CA THR A 113 -31.33 37.86 -12.76
C THR A 113 -32.54 37.97 -11.82
N VAL A 114 -32.45 37.40 -10.61
CA VAL A 114 -33.51 37.48 -9.59
C VAL A 114 -33.78 38.93 -9.17
N LEU A 115 -32.73 39.74 -8.97
CA LEU A 115 -32.88 41.17 -8.66
C LEU A 115 -33.56 41.93 -9.80
N ASN A 116 -33.18 41.65 -11.05
CA ASN A 116 -33.83 42.26 -12.22
C ASN A 116 -35.32 41.90 -12.33
N ILE A 117 -35.67 40.63 -12.07
CA ILE A 117 -37.08 40.18 -12.04
C ILE A 117 -37.85 40.92 -10.94
N SER A 118 -37.27 41.07 -9.75
CA SER A 118 -37.88 41.82 -8.64
C SER A 118 -38.16 43.27 -9.03
N HIS A 119 -37.19 43.97 -9.62
CA HIS A 119 -37.37 45.33 -10.12
C HIS A 119 -38.44 45.43 -11.21
N LEU A 120 -38.50 44.47 -12.14
CA LEU A 120 -39.52 44.45 -13.18
C LEU A 120 -40.92 44.22 -12.61
N ALA A 121 -41.05 43.38 -11.60
CA ALA A 121 -42.31 43.13 -10.89
C ALA A 121 -42.81 44.39 -10.16
N ASP A 122 -41.91 45.11 -9.49
CA ASP A 122 -42.24 46.37 -8.80
C ASP A 122 -42.70 47.45 -9.79
N ASN A 123 -41.95 47.62 -10.90
CA ASN A 123 -42.34 48.53 -11.98
C ASN A 123 -43.70 48.18 -12.60
N SER A 124 -43.97 46.89 -12.80
CA SER A 124 -45.24 46.40 -13.35
C SER A 124 -46.40 46.69 -12.39
N SER A 125 -46.19 46.51 -11.08
CA SER A 125 -47.16 46.86 -10.04
C SER A 125 -47.47 48.37 -10.03
N HIS A 126 -46.43 49.20 -10.14
CA HIS A 126 -46.60 50.66 -10.23
C HIS A 126 -47.39 51.07 -11.48
N GLN A 127 -47.05 50.53 -12.65
CA GLN A 127 -47.76 50.79 -13.91
C GLN A 127 -49.23 50.35 -13.86
N ALA A 128 -49.52 49.20 -13.23
CA ALA A 128 -50.89 48.74 -13.03
C ALA A 128 -51.69 49.69 -12.13
N SER A 129 -51.06 50.23 -11.06
CA SER A 129 -51.67 51.23 -10.19
C SER A 129 -52.00 52.52 -10.95
N GLU A 130 -51.07 53.04 -11.74
CA GLU A 130 -51.28 54.23 -12.57
C GLU A 130 -52.37 54.00 -13.62
N THR A 131 -52.37 52.85 -14.29
CA THR A 131 -53.42 52.47 -15.25
C THR A 131 -54.80 52.42 -14.60
N SER A 132 -54.89 51.92 -13.36
CA SER A 132 -56.12 51.90 -12.57
C SER A 132 -56.64 53.31 -12.26
N LYS A 133 -55.74 54.23 -11.85
CA LYS A 133 -56.07 55.64 -11.62
C LYS A 133 -56.58 56.33 -12.90
N VAL A 134 -55.86 56.17 -14.01
CA VAL A 134 -56.27 56.72 -15.32
C VAL A 134 -57.64 56.18 -15.72
N SER A 135 -57.90 54.89 -15.49
CA SER A 135 -59.20 54.26 -15.75
C SER A 135 -60.33 54.78 -14.84
N GLN A 136 -60.02 55.24 -13.63
CA GLN A 136 -61.00 55.94 -12.77
C GLN A 136 -61.28 57.35 -13.28
N THR A 137 -60.24 58.11 -13.68
CA THR A 137 -60.40 59.45 -14.26
C THR A 137 -61.21 59.41 -15.56
N LEU A 138 -60.93 58.45 -16.44
CA LEU A 138 -61.70 58.22 -17.68
C LEU A 138 -63.17 57.96 -17.38
N ARG A 139 -63.48 57.13 -16.37
CA ARG A 139 -64.86 56.87 -15.94
C ARG A 139 -65.54 58.14 -15.43
N GLN A 140 -64.85 58.95 -14.62
CA GLN A 140 -65.40 60.23 -14.15
C GLN A 140 -65.69 61.18 -15.31
N LEU A 141 -64.76 61.33 -16.26
CA LEU A 141 -64.95 62.18 -17.43
C LEU A 141 -66.10 61.70 -18.31
N ALA A 142 -66.23 60.39 -18.52
CA ALA A 142 -67.33 59.80 -19.27
C ALA A 142 -68.69 60.12 -18.62
N ASN A 143 -68.80 60.00 -17.29
CA ASN A 143 -70.02 60.36 -16.56
C ASN A 143 -70.36 61.85 -16.69
N GLN A 144 -69.37 62.75 -16.58
CA GLN A 144 -69.57 64.19 -16.77
C GLN A 144 -70.06 64.52 -18.19
N LEU A 145 -69.51 63.84 -19.19
CA LEU A 145 -69.91 63.99 -20.58
C LEU A 145 -71.36 63.52 -20.80
N ASP A 146 -71.76 62.41 -20.18
CA ASP A 146 -73.13 61.89 -20.22
C ASP A 146 -74.14 62.84 -19.56
N GLU A 147 -73.79 63.44 -18.42
CA GLU A 147 -74.59 64.48 -17.76
C GLU A 147 -74.78 65.71 -18.66
N LEU A 148 -73.70 66.22 -19.27
CA LEU A 148 -73.73 67.34 -20.20
C LEU A 148 -74.65 67.06 -21.40
N VAL A 149 -74.48 65.90 -22.05
CA VAL A 149 -75.31 65.51 -23.21
C VAL A 149 -76.78 65.34 -22.82
N SER A 150 -77.05 64.78 -21.64
CA SER A 150 -78.41 64.61 -21.12
C SER A 150 -79.10 65.95 -20.87
N ALA A 151 -78.37 66.98 -20.41
CA ALA A 151 -78.91 68.32 -20.24
C ALA A 151 -79.33 68.97 -21.58
N PHE A 152 -78.64 68.68 -22.69
CA PHE A 152 -79.01 69.18 -24.02
C PHE A 152 -80.17 68.41 -24.67
N LYS A 153 -80.51 67.20 -24.20
CA LYS A 153 -81.64 66.41 -24.72
C LYS A 153 -83.02 66.87 -24.20
N ILE A 154 -83.06 67.82 -23.28
CA ILE A 154 -84.31 68.44 -22.78
C ILE A 154 -84.52 69.79 -23.50
N GLN A 155 -84.72 69.74 -24.82
CA GLN A 155 -85.31 70.80 -25.65
C GLN A 155 -86.00 70.17 -26.85
#